data_AF-A0A7V9LE40-F1
#
_entry.id   AF-A0A7V9LE40-F1
#
_cell.length_a   1.000
_cell.length_b   1.000
_cell.length_c   1.000
_cell.angle_alpha   90.00
_cell.angle_beta   90.00
_cell.angle_gamma   90.00
#
_symmetry.space_group_name_H-M   'P 1'
#
loop_
_entity.id
_entity.type
_entity.pdbx_description
1 polymer ?
#
loop_
_entity_poly.entity_id
_entity_poly.type
_entity_poly.pdbx_seq_one_letter_code
_entity_poly.pdbx_strand_id
1 'polypeptide(L)'
;MLLDNVPHLGPLLSTWRGRLIAIVVVSQLLIPLTYYTTRRDPHDERFAWRMFSPMRMATCTPELRVDGKRFDLTGEFHEAWIETAKRGRFVVLEAMAARLCKKQPNTEVTLKLECKYLGRQEPERYGGFNLCEIPEI
;
A
#
# COMPACT_ATOMS: atom_id res chain seq x y z
N MET A 1 -17.19 -30.69 5.46
CA MET A 1 -17.24 -31.12 6.88
C MET A 1 -17.29 -29.97 7.90
N LEU A 2 -16.98 -28.71 7.55
CA LEU A 2 -17.13 -27.55 8.47
C LEU A 2 -18.42 -26.74 8.29
N LEU A 3 -19.24 -27.04 7.28
CA LEU A 3 -20.46 -26.27 6.95
C LEU A 3 -21.77 -26.97 7.37
N ASP A 4 -21.70 -28.22 7.83
CA ASP A 4 -22.88 -29.06 8.11
C ASP A 4 -23.59 -28.70 9.43
N ASN A 5 -22.96 -27.88 10.29
CA ASN A 5 -23.49 -27.48 11.60
C ASN A 5 -24.18 -26.11 11.63
N VAL A 6 -24.42 -25.49 10.47
CA VAL A 6 -25.15 -24.21 10.40
C VAL A 6 -26.52 -24.48 9.76
N PRO A 7 -27.59 -24.67 10.56
CA PRO A 7 -28.88 -25.17 10.08
C PRO A 7 -29.58 -24.27 9.04
N HIS A 8 -29.09 -23.04 8.82
CA HIS A 8 -29.67 -22.07 7.90
C HIS A 8 -28.86 -21.86 6.60
N LEU A 9 -27.65 -22.42 6.49
CA LEU A 9 -26.80 -22.25 5.30
C LEU A 9 -27.24 -23.13 4.12
N GLY A 10 -27.70 -24.36 4.38
CA GLY A 10 -28.18 -25.29 3.36
C GLY A 10 -29.33 -24.72 2.51
N PRO A 11 -30.42 -24.22 3.13
CA PRO A 11 -31.52 -23.59 2.40
C PRO A 11 -31.09 -22.33 1.62
N LEU A 12 -30.24 -21.49 2.20
CA LEU A 12 -29.73 -20.29 1.55
C LEU A 12 -28.93 -20.62 0.28
N LEU A 13 -28.04 -21.61 0.34
CA LEU A 13 -27.17 -21.98 -0.79
C LEU A 13 -27.88 -22.84 -1.85
N SER A 14 -29.11 -23.31 -1.59
CA SER A 14 -29.88 -24.13 -2.52
C SER A 14 -30.42 -23.34 -3.73
N THR A 15 -30.63 -22.03 -3.59
CA THR A 15 -31.15 -21.17 -4.67
C THR A 15 -30.07 -20.26 -5.24
N TRP A 16 -30.21 -19.87 -6.51
CA TRP A 16 -29.27 -18.94 -7.15
C TRP A 16 -29.22 -17.58 -6.44
N ARG A 17 -30.38 -17.10 -5.96
CA ARG A 17 -30.49 -15.83 -5.21
C ARG A 17 -29.74 -15.91 -3.89
N GLY A 18 -29.91 -17.00 -3.14
CA GLY A 18 -29.22 -17.14 -1.86
C GLY A 18 -27.71 -17.39 -2.01
N ARG A 19 -27.26 -18.04 -3.10
CA ARG A 19 -25.82 -18.07 -3.47
C ARG A 19 -25.28 -16.68 -3.75
N LEU A 20 -26.00 -15.86 -4.52
CA LEU A 20 -25.59 -14.47 -4.78
C LEU A 20 -25.48 -13.67 -3.48
N ILE A 21 -26.47 -13.78 -2.59
CA ILE A 21 -26.44 -13.13 -1.27
C ILE A 21 -25.23 -13.59 -0.47
N ALA A 22 -24.98 -14.91 -0.40
CA ALA A 22 -23.84 -15.45 0.33
C ALA A 22 -22.51 -14.93 -0.23
N ILE A 23 -22.34 -14.88 -1.55
CA ILE A 23 -21.14 -14.33 -2.19
C ILE A 23 -20.94 -12.85 -1.81
N VAL A 24 -21.99 -12.04 -1.88
CA VAL A 24 -21.93 -10.62 -1.51
C VAL A 24 -21.53 -10.47 -0.05
N VAL A 25 -22.18 -11.17 0.88
CA VAL A 25 -21.87 -11.09 2.32
C VAL A 25 -20.45 -11.57 2.61
N VAL A 26 -20.04 -12.70 2.03
CA VAL A 26 -18.68 -13.22 2.19
C VAL A 26 -17.65 -12.22 1.64
N SER A 27 -17.90 -11.62 0.47
CA SER A 27 -16.99 -10.61 -0.11
C SER A 27 -16.85 -9.36 0.76
N GLN A 28 -17.93 -8.93 1.42
CA GLN A 28 -17.91 -7.79 2.35
C GLN A 28 -17.00 -8.05 3.55
N LEU A 29 -16.73 -9.31 3.91
CA LEU A 29 -15.81 -9.70 4.98
C LEU A 29 -14.40 -10.00 4.46
N LEU A 30 -14.30 -10.75 3.36
CA LEU A 30 -13.00 -11.17 2.80
C LEU A 30 -12.21 -9.98 2.25
N ILE A 31 -12.86 -9.04 1.55
CA ILE A 31 -12.16 -7.90 0.96
C ILE A 31 -11.45 -7.06 2.04
N PRO A 32 -12.10 -6.62 3.14
CA PRO A 32 -11.40 -5.97 4.25
C PRO A 32 -10.35 -6.85 4.92
N LEU A 33 -10.58 -8.16 5.04
CA LEU A 33 -9.60 -9.07 5.64
C LEU A 33 -8.31 -9.13 4.83
N THR A 34 -8.39 -9.11 3.49
CA THR A 34 -7.19 -9.10 2.63
C THR A 34 -6.28 -7.91 2.93
N TYR A 35 -6.81 -6.79 3.43
CA TYR A 35 -6.01 -5.64 3.81
C TYR A 35 -5.11 -5.87 5.01
N TYR A 36 -5.48 -6.78 5.90
CA TYR A 36 -4.66 -7.10 7.07
C TYR A 36 -3.66 -8.21 6.80
N THR A 37 -3.97 -9.10 5.85
CA THR A 37 -3.18 -10.31 5.63
C THR A 37 -2.29 -10.26 4.40
N THR A 38 -2.64 -9.47 3.38
CA THR A 38 -1.95 -9.49 2.09
C THR A 38 -1.48 -8.13 1.58
N ARG A 39 -2.04 -7.02 2.08
CA ARG A 39 -1.68 -5.69 1.57
C ARG A 39 -0.42 -5.16 2.24
N ARG A 40 0.51 -4.72 1.39
CA ARG A 40 1.84 -4.19 1.75
C ARG A 40 1.82 -2.73 2.19
N ASP A 41 0.88 -1.94 1.66
CA ASP A 41 0.79 -0.50 1.91
C ASP A 41 -0.21 -0.23 3.05
N PRO A 42 0.26 0.04 4.28
CA PRO A 42 -0.61 0.35 5.41
C PRO A 42 -1.32 1.70 5.26
N HIS A 43 -0.90 2.55 4.32
CA HIS A 43 -1.38 3.91 4.11
C HIS A 43 -2.46 4.02 3.00
N ASP A 44 -2.93 2.88 2.48
CA ASP A 44 -3.97 2.86 1.45
C ASP A 44 -5.38 3.18 2.02
N GLU A 45 -5.92 4.34 1.62
CA GLU A 45 -7.17 4.92 2.13
C GLU A 45 -8.43 4.53 1.35
N ARG A 46 -8.36 3.52 0.47
CA ARG A 46 -9.48 3.08 -0.39
C ARG A 46 -10.75 2.65 0.35
N PHE A 47 -10.67 2.37 1.65
CA PHE A 47 -11.82 2.02 2.45
C PHE A 47 -12.06 3.02 3.56
N ALA A 48 -13.31 3.50 3.68
CA ALA A 48 -13.70 4.60 4.57
C ALA A 48 -13.31 4.39 6.04
N TRP A 49 -13.35 3.16 6.55
CA TRP A 49 -12.95 2.83 7.92
C TRP A 49 -11.45 3.07 8.20
N ARG A 50 -10.59 3.05 7.16
CA ARG A 50 -9.16 3.43 7.29
C ARG A 50 -8.93 4.94 7.23
N MET A 51 -9.90 5.74 6.79
CA MET A 51 -9.82 7.20 6.82
C MET A 51 -9.66 7.76 8.25
N PHE A 52 -10.04 6.96 9.25
CA PHE A 52 -9.91 7.25 10.69
C PHE A 52 -8.75 6.52 11.36
N SER A 53 -7.91 5.80 10.60
CA SER A 53 -6.76 5.10 11.15
C SER A 53 -5.68 6.10 11.61
N PRO A 54 -5.01 5.86 12.76
CA PRO A 54 -3.82 6.61 13.17
C PRO A 54 -2.72 6.63 12.11
N MET A 55 -2.70 5.64 11.20
CA MET A 55 -1.78 5.61 10.05
C MET A 55 -1.90 6.85 9.16
N ARG A 56 -3.08 7.46 9.06
CA ARG A 56 -3.28 8.70 8.27
C ARG A 56 -2.54 9.90 8.85
N MET A 57 -2.22 9.86 10.14
CA MET A 57 -1.45 10.91 10.80
C MET A 57 0.06 10.64 10.73
N ALA A 58 0.49 9.57 10.07
CA ALA A 58 1.90 9.33 9.83
C ALA A 58 2.46 10.42 8.91
N THR A 59 3.63 10.93 9.26
CA THR A 59 4.39 11.84 8.39
C THR A 59 5.61 11.10 7.88
N CYS A 60 5.72 10.95 6.56
CA CYS A 60 6.87 10.28 5.95
C CYS A 60 7.74 11.27 5.18
N THR A 61 9.04 11.06 5.23
CA THR A 61 10.04 11.84 4.50
C THR A 61 10.70 10.94 3.45
N PRO A 62 10.27 11.01 2.18
CA PRO A 62 10.91 10.28 1.10
C PRO A 62 12.19 10.99 0.66
N GLU A 63 13.28 10.25 0.58
CA GLU A 63 14.56 10.68 0.03
C GLU A 63 14.95 9.77 -1.13
N LEU A 64 14.83 10.29 -2.36
CA LEU A 64 15.36 9.63 -3.55
C LEU A 64 16.78 10.10 -3.85
N ARG A 65 17.64 9.15 -4.19
CA ARG A 65 18.96 9.39 -4.77
C ARG A 65 19.05 8.70 -6.13
N VAL A 66 19.67 9.38 -7.08
CA VAL A 66 20.04 8.83 -8.39
C VAL A 66 21.56 8.93 -8.49
N ASP A 67 22.23 7.80 -8.68
CA ASP A 67 23.70 7.72 -8.73
C ASP A 67 24.37 8.39 -7.51
N GLY A 68 23.85 8.07 -6.31
CA GLY A 68 24.32 8.62 -5.03
C GLY A 68 23.97 10.09 -4.75
N LYS A 69 23.47 10.84 -5.74
CA LYS A 69 23.08 12.25 -5.58
C LYS A 69 21.61 12.38 -5.22
N ARG A 70 21.28 13.28 -4.29
CA ARG A 70 19.88 13.58 -3.96
C ARG A 70 19.16 14.08 -5.20
N PHE A 71 18.04 13.44 -5.53
CA PHE A 71 17.24 13.78 -6.69
C PHE A 71 16.09 14.69 -6.26
N ASP A 72 15.89 15.79 -7.00
CA ASP A 72 14.75 16.68 -6.74
C ASP A 72 13.49 16.16 -7.45
N LEU A 73 12.44 15.89 -6.69
CA LEU A 73 11.19 15.34 -7.20
C LEU A 73 10.32 16.40 -7.88
N THR A 74 10.43 17.68 -7.50
CA THR A 74 9.55 18.76 -7.98
C THR A 74 9.69 19.03 -9.48
N GLY A 75 10.85 18.75 -10.08
CA GLY A 75 11.07 18.91 -11.52
C GLY A 75 10.55 17.76 -12.38
N GLU A 76 10.38 16.56 -11.80
CA GLU A 76 10.02 15.34 -12.56
C GLU A 76 8.57 14.90 -12.34
N PHE A 77 8.03 15.12 -11.13
CA PHE A 77 6.71 14.64 -10.74
C PHE A 77 5.80 15.80 -10.35
N HIS A 78 4.52 15.67 -10.70
CA HIS A 78 3.51 16.62 -10.27
C HIS A 78 3.36 16.62 -8.75
N GLU A 79 3.12 17.80 -8.17
CA GLU A 79 3.02 18.03 -6.71
C GLU A 79 2.08 17.04 -6.01
N ALA A 80 0.91 16.77 -6.59
CA ALA A 80 -0.05 15.79 -6.07
C ALA A 80 0.57 14.39 -5.82
N TRP A 81 1.47 13.94 -6.68
CA TRP A 81 2.18 12.66 -6.50
C TRP A 81 3.23 12.75 -5.40
N ILE A 82 3.92 13.88 -5.28
CA ILE A 82 4.90 14.13 -4.23
C ILE A 82 4.22 14.15 -2.86
N GLU A 83 3.07 14.81 -2.74
CA GLU A 83 2.28 14.81 -1.50
C GLU A 83 1.77 13.40 -1.16
N THR A 84 1.39 12.63 -2.17
CA THR A 84 1.00 11.23 -1.96
C THR A 84 2.19 10.37 -1.50
N ALA A 85 3.39 10.63 -2.02
CA ALA A 85 4.63 9.97 -1.58
C ALA A 85 5.00 10.34 -0.13
N LYS A 86 4.83 11.61 0.28
CA LYS A 86 5.03 12.06 1.67
C LYS A 86 4.05 11.45 2.68
N ARG A 87 2.92 10.92 2.21
CA ARG A 87 2.00 10.10 3.03
C ARG A 87 2.47 8.64 3.20
N GLY A 88 3.65 8.29 2.68
CA GLY A 88 4.21 6.95 2.83
C GLY A 88 3.60 5.90 1.90
N ARG A 89 2.98 6.30 0.78
CA ARG A 89 2.38 5.37 -0.19
C ARG A 89 3.46 4.64 -0.99
N PHE A 90 3.79 3.41 -0.58
CA PHE A 90 4.88 2.64 -1.17
C PHE A 90 4.73 2.46 -2.68
N VAL A 91 3.53 2.12 -3.13
CA VAL A 91 3.24 1.90 -4.57
C VAL A 91 3.55 3.14 -5.41
N VAL A 92 3.31 4.34 -4.88
CA VAL A 92 3.61 5.59 -5.59
C VAL A 92 5.11 5.81 -5.66
N LEU A 93 5.82 5.59 -4.57
CA LEU A 93 7.28 5.71 -4.50
C LEU A 93 7.99 4.71 -5.41
N GLU A 94 7.54 3.47 -5.43
CA GLU A 94 8.03 2.41 -6.33
C GLU A 94 7.77 2.77 -7.79
N ALA A 95 6.57 3.28 -8.12
CA ALA A 95 6.25 3.73 -9.47
C ALA A 95 7.11 4.93 -9.90
N MET A 96 7.40 5.86 -8.98
CA MET A 96 8.33 6.97 -9.23
C MET A 96 9.73 6.44 -9.52
N ALA A 97 10.26 5.54 -8.69
CA ALA A 97 11.57 4.94 -8.89
C ALA A 97 11.65 4.15 -10.20
N ALA A 98 10.63 3.33 -10.52
CA ALA A 98 10.55 2.60 -11.77
C ALA A 98 10.53 3.52 -13.00
N ARG A 99 9.89 4.69 -12.90
CA ARG A 99 9.95 5.72 -13.96
C ARG A 99 11.36 6.27 -14.12
N LEU A 100 12.07 6.54 -13.03
CA LEU A 100 13.45 7.03 -13.06
C LEU A 100 14.40 6.00 -13.67
N CYS A 101 14.31 4.74 -13.26
CA CYS A 101 15.10 3.63 -13.84
C CYS A 101 14.90 3.51 -15.36
N LYS A 102 13.67 3.72 -15.84
CA LYS A 102 13.36 3.71 -17.28
C LYS A 102 13.94 4.92 -18.04
N LYS A 103 13.95 6.09 -17.39
CA LYS A 103 14.41 7.34 -18.00
C LYS A 103 15.94 7.43 -18.04
N GLN A 104 16.60 6.91 -17.01
CA GLN A 104 18.05 6.91 -16.85
C GLN A 104 18.53 5.46 -16.74
N PRO A 105 18.70 4.77 -17.89
CA PRO A 105 19.21 3.40 -17.88
C PRO A 105 20.65 3.39 -17.32
N ASN A 106 20.98 2.35 -16.56
CA ASN A 106 22.28 2.15 -15.90
C ASN A 106 22.60 3.11 -14.74
N THR A 107 21.64 3.87 -14.22
CA THR A 107 21.82 4.60 -12.96
C THR A 107 21.18 3.85 -11.80
N GLU A 108 21.85 3.82 -10.65
CA GLU A 108 21.26 3.35 -9.40
C GLU A 108 20.20 4.35 -8.92
N VAL A 109 19.01 3.85 -8.57
CA VAL A 109 17.95 4.65 -7.93
C VAL A 109 17.71 4.10 -6.54
N THR A 110 18.17 4.83 -5.52
CA THR A 110 17.98 4.45 -4.11
C THR A 110 16.85 5.28 -3.51
N LEU A 111 15.89 4.63 -2.86
CA LEU A 111 14.85 5.29 -2.08
C LEU A 111 15.04 4.99 -0.61
N LYS A 112 15.07 6.02 0.23
CA LYS A 112 14.90 5.89 1.69
C LYS A 112 13.61 6.56 2.10
N LEU A 113 12.82 5.89 2.91
CA LEU A 113 11.58 6.42 3.44
C LEU A 113 11.61 6.31 4.96
N GLU A 114 11.54 7.44 5.65
CA GLU A 114 11.39 7.46 7.10
C GLU A 114 9.97 7.91 7.46
N CYS A 115 9.24 7.07 8.19
CA CYS A 115 7.85 7.32 8.59
C CYS A 115 7.74 7.45 10.11
N LYS A 116 7.21 8.59 10.57
CA LYS A 116 6.89 8.84 11.98
C LYS A 116 5.40 8.60 12.21
N TYR A 117 5.10 7.58 13.02
CA TYR A 117 3.73 7.22 13.41
C TYR A 117 3.39 7.78 14.78
N LEU A 118 2.13 8.16 14.99
CA LEU A 118 1.66 8.54 16.32
C LEU A 118 1.70 7.33 17.27
N GLY A 119 2.26 7.54 18.46
CA GLY A 119 2.38 6.50 19.49
C GLY A 119 3.59 5.58 19.35
N ARG A 120 4.43 5.72 18.32
CA ARG A 120 5.73 5.02 18.21
C ARG A 120 6.87 5.97 18.58
N GLN A 121 7.82 5.48 19.38
CA GLN A 121 8.97 6.29 19.81
C GLN A 121 10.02 6.44 18.70
N GLU A 122 10.24 5.40 17.91
CA GLU A 122 11.21 5.41 16.82
C GLU A 122 10.52 5.48 15.45
N PRO A 123 11.09 6.24 14.49
CA PRO A 123 10.62 6.24 13.12
C PRO A 123 10.92 4.91 12.46
N GLU A 124 9.96 4.39 11.68
CA GLU A 124 10.23 3.22 10.85
C GLU A 124 10.91 3.64 9.56
N ARG A 125 11.86 2.83 9.10
CA ARG A 125 12.66 3.08 7.91
C ARG A 125 12.40 1.99 6.88
N TYR A 126 12.21 2.40 5.64
CA TYR A 126 11.97 1.51 4.50
C TYR A 126 12.94 1.83 3.35
N GLY A 127 13.26 0.82 2.55
CA GLY A 127 14.19 0.95 1.42
C GLY A 127 15.66 1.01 1.83
N GLY A 128 16.44 1.83 1.11
CA GLY A 128 17.89 1.97 1.26
C GLY A 128 18.72 1.14 0.29
N PHE A 129 18.09 0.53 -0.70
CA PHE A 129 18.70 -0.31 -1.74
C PHE A 129 18.31 0.18 -3.15
N ASN A 130 18.99 -0.36 -4.16
CA ASN A 130 18.76 -0.04 -5.57
C ASN A 130 17.40 -0.58 -6.05
N LEU A 131 16.45 0.33 -6.27
CA LEU A 131 15.11 0.01 -6.76
C LEU A 131 15.06 -0.39 -8.24
N CYS A 132 16.13 -0.16 -9.00
CA CYS A 132 16.22 -0.69 -10.36
C CYS A 132 16.51 -2.20 -10.39
N GLU A 133 17.07 -2.75 -9.30
CA GLU A 133 17.32 -4.19 -9.13
C GLU A 133 16.22 -4.87 -8.30
N ILE A 134 15.80 -4.22 -7.21
CA ILE A 134 14.77 -4.74 -6.28
C ILE A 134 13.62 -3.74 -6.26
N PRO A 135 12.57 -3.91 -7.07
CA PRO A 135 11.58 -2.86 -7.33
C PRO A 135 10.58 -2.59 -6.20
N GLU A 136 10.74 -3.21 -5.04
CA GLU A 136 9.79 -3.15 -3.93
C GLU A 136 10.49 -2.79 -2.61
N ILE A 137 9.95 -1.80 -1.88
CA ILE A 137 10.48 -1.29 -0.59
C ILE A 137 9.89 -1.95 0.65
#